data_AF-A0A8H3U112-F1
#
_entry.id   AF-A0A8H3U112-F1
#
_cell.length_a   1.000
_cell.length_b   1.000
_cell.length_c   1.000
_cell.angle_alpha   90.00
_cell.angle_beta   90.00
_cell.angle_gamma   90.00
#
_symmetry.space_group_name_H-M   'P 1'
#
loop_
_entity.id
_entity.type
_entity.pdbx_description
1 polymer ?
#
loop_
_entity_poly.entity_id
_entity_poly.type
_entity_poly.pdbx_seq_one_letter_code
_entity_poly.pdbx_strand_id
1 'polypeptide(L)'
;NVPSQLQGQQPIPQLVQNNYEGGLPYNLYNPPLAVRLGNLAKLYIEDMKYGGEEFKSLKGKSIIFEDIATKVGITQMQDIVSAFPQVLKDKARDFYYEEIIDRKYTTINKLYQAFWHYFETLERR
;
A
#
# COMPACT_ATOMS: atom_id res chain seq x y z
N ASN A 1 13.78 -51.80 -25.20
CA ASN A 1 14.21 -50.41 -25.47
C ASN A 1 13.00 -49.53 -25.66
N VAL A 2 12.60 -48.78 -24.63
CA VAL A 2 11.60 -47.72 -24.74
C VAL A 2 12.31 -46.42 -24.33
N PRO A 3 12.36 -45.38 -25.17
CA PRO A 3 12.90 -44.10 -24.73
C PRO A 3 11.83 -43.27 -24.03
N SER A 4 12.14 -42.91 -22.79
CA SER A 4 11.53 -41.84 -22.00
C SER A 4 11.77 -40.48 -22.66
N GLN A 5 10.75 -39.62 -22.70
CA GLN A 5 10.92 -38.16 -22.61
C GLN A 5 9.58 -37.49 -22.29
N LEU A 6 9.34 -37.30 -20.99
CA LEU A 6 8.46 -36.26 -20.44
C LEU A 6 9.37 -35.17 -19.86
N GLN A 7 9.23 -33.93 -20.35
CA GLN A 7 9.64 -32.66 -19.73
C GLN A 7 9.18 -31.57 -20.70
N GLY A 8 8.33 -30.60 -20.41
CA GLY A 8 7.71 -30.14 -19.18
C GLY A 8 7.20 -28.73 -19.52
N GLN A 9 6.04 -28.63 -20.20
CA GLN A 9 5.37 -27.35 -20.40
C GLN A 9 4.82 -26.89 -19.05
N GLN A 10 5.31 -25.75 -18.54
CA GLN A 10 4.71 -25.07 -17.39
C GLN A 10 3.26 -24.72 -17.77
N PRO A 11 2.23 -25.14 -17.01
CA PRO A 11 0.86 -24.78 -17.35
C PRO A 11 0.63 -23.29 -17.10
N ILE A 12 0.07 -22.62 -18.10
CA ILE A 12 -0.49 -21.27 -18.00
C ILE A 12 -1.52 -21.28 -16.86
N PRO A 13 -1.53 -20.32 -15.92
CA PRO A 13 -2.56 -20.26 -14.89
C PRO A 13 -3.93 -20.12 -15.54
N GLN A 14 -4.76 -21.17 -15.44
CA GLN A 14 -6.14 -21.13 -15.90
C GLN A 14 -6.91 -20.15 -15.01
N LEU A 15 -7.48 -19.10 -15.60
CA LEU A 15 -8.50 -18.29 -14.95
C LEU A 15 -9.73 -19.17 -14.74
N VAL A 16 -9.83 -19.79 -13.57
CA VAL A 16 -10.97 -20.66 -13.28
C VAL A 16 -12.20 -19.78 -13.06
N GLN A 17 -13.04 -19.69 -14.09
CA GLN A 17 -14.43 -19.22 -13.99
C GLN A 17 -15.22 -20.27 -13.20
N ASN A 18 -15.09 -20.26 -11.88
CA ASN A 18 -15.92 -21.06 -11.02
C ASN A 18 -17.15 -20.25 -10.62
N ASN A 19 -18.30 -20.71 -11.10
CA ASN A 19 -19.59 -20.44 -10.48
C ASN A 19 -19.53 -20.96 -9.03
N TYR A 20 -19.40 -20.08 -8.05
CA TYR A 20 -19.34 -20.44 -6.64
C TYR A 20 -20.61 -20.02 -5.91
N GLU A 21 -21.58 -20.94 -5.83
CA GLU A 21 -22.43 -21.06 -4.65
C GLU A 21 -21.59 -21.73 -3.56
N GLY A 22 -21.02 -20.95 -2.64
CA GLY A 22 -20.16 -21.48 -1.58
C GLY A 22 -19.18 -20.44 -1.09
N GLY A 23 -19.66 -19.51 -0.25
CA GLY A 23 -18.82 -18.49 0.36
C GLY A 23 -17.68 -19.13 1.16
N LEU A 24 -16.44 -18.78 0.81
CA LEU A 24 -15.29 -19.01 1.67
C LEU A 24 -15.59 -18.40 3.05
N PRO A 25 -15.15 -19.02 4.16
CA PRO A 25 -15.21 -18.34 5.45
C PRO A 25 -14.51 -16.99 5.28
N TYR A 26 -15.18 -15.92 5.72
CA TYR A 26 -14.81 -14.51 5.52
C TYR A 26 -13.40 -14.09 5.99
N ASN A 27 -12.55 -15.05 6.38
CA ASN A 27 -11.25 -14.86 7.01
C ASN A 27 -10.05 -15.43 6.22
N LEU A 28 -10.22 -15.94 4.98
CA LEU A 28 -9.09 -16.48 4.18
C LEU A 28 -8.86 -15.84 2.81
N TYR A 29 -9.69 -14.89 2.39
CA TYR A 29 -9.44 -14.18 1.14
C TYR A 29 -8.40 -13.08 1.39
N ASN A 30 -7.14 -13.33 1.03
CA ASN A 30 -6.12 -12.29 0.93
C ASN A 30 -6.02 -11.84 -0.54
N PRO A 31 -6.76 -10.80 -0.95
CA PRO A 31 -6.73 -10.33 -2.33
C PRO A 31 -5.33 -9.91 -2.75
N PRO A 32 -4.98 -10.04 -4.06
CA PRO A 32 -3.73 -9.52 -4.59
C PRO A 32 -3.50 -8.06 -4.18
N LEU A 33 -2.23 -7.68 -3.96
CA LEU A 33 -1.89 -6.31 -3.52
C LEU A 33 -2.53 -5.24 -4.42
N ALA A 34 -2.53 -5.43 -5.74
CA ALA A 34 -3.17 -4.50 -6.68
C ALA A 34 -4.67 -4.28 -6.39
N VAL A 35 -5.39 -5.32 -5.99
CA VAL A 35 -6.81 -5.22 -5.62
C VAL A 35 -6.97 -4.44 -4.31
N ARG A 36 -6.11 -4.73 -3.32
CA ARG A 36 -6.11 -4.00 -2.03
C ARG A 36 -5.78 -2.52 -2.22
N LEU A 37 -4.80 -2.20 -3.07
CA LEU A 37 -4.45 -0.83 -3.45
C LEU A 37 -5.58 -0.14 -4.21
N GLY A 38 -6.28 -0.84 -5.11
CA GLY A 38 -7.47 -0.29 -5.78
C GLY A 38 -8.62 0.00 -4.82
N ASN A 39 -8.83 -0.85 -3.81
CA ASN A 39 -9.83 -0.61 -2.76
C ASN A 39 -9.44 0.54 -1.85
N LEU A 40 -8.15 0.67 -1.50
CA LEU A 40 -7.62 1.82 -0.78
C LEU A 40 -7.94 3.12 -1.54
N ALA A 41 -7.61 3.20 -2.83
CA ALA A 41 -7.86 4.37 -3.66
C ALA A 41 -9.35 4.77 -3.73
N LYS A 42 -10.27 3.79 -3.67
CA LYS A 42 -11.72 4.06 -3.65
C LYS A 42 -12.21 4.66 -2.33
N LEU A 43 -11.60 4.25 -1.21
CA LEU A 43 -11.96 4.74 0.12
C LEU A 43 -11.26 6.05 0.48
N TYR A 44 -10.11 6.31 -0.13
CA TYR A 44 -9.28 7.47 0.17
C TYR A 44 -9.63 8.66 -0.74
N ILE A 45 -10.45 9.58 -0.23
CA ILE A 45 -10.83 10.80 -0.96
C ILE A 45 -9.72 11.86 -0.90
N GLU A 46 -9.75 12.82 -1.83
CA GLU A 46 -8.70 13.85 -1.97
C GLU A 46 -8.48 14.67 -0.69
N ASP A 47 -9.55 15.00 0.03
CA ASP A 47 -9.48 15.75 1.30
C ASP A 47 -8.79 14.98 2.42
N MET A 48 -8.72 13.65 2.32
CA MET A 48 -7.99 12.81 3.26
C MET A 48 -6.48 12.86 3.04
N LYS A 49 -6.01 13.25 1.85
CA LYS A 49 -4.57 13.26 1.53
C LYS A 49 -3.78 14.31 2.31
N TYR A 50 -2.52 13.98 2.55
CA TYR A 50 -1.54 14.85 3.17
C TYR A 50 -0.71 15.56 2.09
N GLY A 51 -0.75 16.89 2.10
CA GLY A 51 -0.02 17.73 1.13
C GLY A 51 1.30 18.33 1.63
N GLY A 52 1.62 18.17 2.93
CA GLY A 52 2.76 18.86 3.54
C GLY A 52 2.49 20.33 3.90
N GLU A 53 1.22 20.76 3.95
CA GLU A 53 0.82 22.12 4.31
C GLU A 53 0.94 22.39 5.82
N GLU A 54 1.30 23.62 6.18
CA GLU A 54 1.76 24.06 7.52
C GLU A 54 0.75 23.91 8.68
N PHE A 55 -0.50 23.49 8.41
CA PHE A 55 -1.57 23.39 9.42
C PHE A 55 -2.34 22.08 9.40
N LYS A 56 -1.98 21.14 8.51
CA LYS A 56 -2.59 19.80 8.46
C LYS A 56 -1.62 18.83 9.11
N SER A 57 -1.88 18.42 10.36
CA SER A 57 -0.96 17.52 11.07
C SER A 57 -0.81 16.19 10.34
N LEU A 58 0.43 15.74 10.11
CA LEU A 58 0.73 14.40 9.63
C LEU A 58 0.08 13.34 10.52
N LYS A 59 0.11 13.55 11.84
CA LYS A 59 -0.46 12.64 12.85
C LYS A 59 -1.93 12.28 12.57
N GLY A 60 -2.78 13.28 12.33
CA GLY A 60 -4.19 13.05 12.03
C GLY A 60 -4.40 12.27 10.72
N LYS A 61 -3.57 12.55 9.72
CA LYS A 61 -3.62 11.85 8.42
C LYS A 61 -3.13 10.39 8.51
N SER A 62 -2.09 10.14 9.32
CA SER A 62 -1.59 8.79 9.60
C SER A 62 -2.66 7.90 10.22
N ILE A 63 -3.42 8.41 11.21
CA ILE A 63 -4.51 7.66 11.86
C ILE A 63 -5.57 7.22 10.84
N ILE A 64 -5.98 8.15 9.95
CA ILE A 64 -6.98 7.85 8.90
C ILE A 64 -6.41 6.80 7.92
N PHE A 65 -5.14 6.94 7.54
CA PHE A 65 -4.50 5.97 6.65
C PHE A 65 -4.41 4.58 7.27
N GLU A 66 -3.98 4.45 8.52
CA GLU A 66 -3.86 3.15 9.20
C GLU A 66 -5.22 2.45 9.34
N ASP A 67 -6.28 3.20 9.66
CA ASP A 67 -7.65 2.68 9.74
C ASP A 67 -8.14 2.15 8.37
N ILE A 68 -7.99 2.94 7.30
CA ILE A 68 -8.42 2.52 5.96
C ILE A 68 -7.54 1.38 5.41
N ALA A 69 -6.23 1.44 5.61
CA ALA A 69 -5.29 0.39 5.21
C ALA A 69 -5.65 -0.95 5.87
N THR A 70 -5.95 -0.94 7.16
CA THR A 70 -6.40 -2.13 7.90
C THR A 70 -7.70 -2.70 7.32
N LYS A 71 -8.67 -1.85 6.98
CA LYS A 71 -9.96 -2.28 6.38
C LYS A 71 -9.80 -2.97 5.04
N VAL A 72 -8.78 -2.62 4.26
CA VAL A 72 -8.48 -3.26 2.96
C VAL A 72 -7.41 -4.35 3.06
N GLY A 73 -7.00 -4.72 4.28
CA GLY A 73 -6.04 -5.80 4.53
C GLY A 73 -4.58 -5.43 4.27
N ILE A 74 -4.23 -4.14 4.25
CA ILE A 74 -2.85 -3.64 4.15
C ILE A 74 -2.31 -3.45 5.56
N THR A 75 -1.61 -4.46 6.08
CA THR A 75 -1.05 -4.45 7.44
C THR A 75 0.46 -4.71 7.47
N GLN A 76 0.99 -5.29 6.40
CA GLN A 76 2.41 -5.61 6.29
C GLN A 76 3.20 -4.38 5.85
N MET A 77 4.42 -4.20 6.38
CA MET A 77 5.23 -3.00 6.11
C MET A 77 5.51 -2.79 4.62
N GLN A 78 5.80 -3.85 3.86
CA GLN A 78 6.03 -3.77 2.42
C GLN A 78 4.79 -3.27 1.65
N ASP A 79 3.60 -3.66 2.10
CA ASP A 79 2.34 -3.24 1.48
C ASP A 79 2.02 -1.80 1.90
N ILE A 80 2.33 -1.42 3.15
CA ILE A 80 2.21 -0.06 3.66
C ILE A 80 3.07 0.90 2.84
N VAL A 81 4.34 0.57 2.58
CA VAL A 81 5.23 1.39 1.74
C VAL A 81 4.64 1.56 0.35
N SER A 82 4.09 0.50 -0.24
CA SER A 82 3.45 0.54 -1.57
C SER A 82 2.15 1.35 -1.59
N ALA A 83 1.43 1.38 -0.47
CA ALA A 83 0.17 2.09 -0.30
C ALA A 83 0.35 3.58 0.02
N PHE A 84 1.43 3.91 0.73
CA PHE A 84 1.64 5.23 1.31
C PHE A 84 1.60 6.38 0.29
N PRO A 85 2.13 6.27 -0.95
CA PRO A 85 2.02 7.34 -1.94
C PRO A 85 0.60 7.76 -2.30
N GLN A 86 -0.38 6.86 -2.15
CA GLN A 86 -1.79 7.15 -2.45
C GLN A 86 -2.41 8.13 -1.46
N VAL A 87 -1.84 8.23 -0.25
CA VAL A 87 -2.30 9.17 0.78
C VAL A 87 -1.59 10.51 0.74
N LEU A 88 -0.66 10.68 -0.19
CA LEU A 88 0.13 11.88 -0.36
C LEU A 88 -0.36 12.67 -1.57
N LYS A 89 -0.21 13.98 -1.50
CA LYS A 89 -0.38 14.90 -2.63
C LYS A 89 0.67 15.99 -2.58
N ASP A 90 0.74 16.77 -3.64
CA ASP A 90 1.59 17.96 -3.74
C ASP A 90 3.04 17.66 -3.30
N LYS A 91 3.65 18.59 -2.56
CA LYS A 91 5.04 18.48 -2.08
C LYS A 91 5.32 17.20 -1.30
N ALA A 92 4.34 16.69 -0.54
CA ALA A 92 4.53 15.47 0.23
C ALA A 92 4.68 14.23 -0.65
N ARG A 93 3.99 14.18 -1.80
CA ARG A 93 4.15 13.10 -2.77
C ARG A 93 5.49 13.20 -3.48
N ASP A 94 5.91 14.41 -3.83
CA ASP A 94 7.20 14.62 -4.50
C ASP A 94 8.35 14.19 -3.57
N PHE A 95 8.32 14.63 -2.31
CA PHE A 95 9.26 14.18 -1.27
C PHE A 95 9.29 12.65 -1.11
N TYR A 96 8.15 11.97 -1.24
CA TYR A 96 8.15 10.51 -1.17
C TYR A 96 9.01 9.87 -2.28
N TYR A 97 8.77 10.27 -3.53
CA TYR A 97 9.43 9.65 -4.67
C TYR A 97 10.89 10.06 -4.81
N GLU A 98 11.25 11.26 -4.35
CA GLU A 98 12.62 11.75 -4.38
C GLU A 98 13.47 11.20 -3.24
N GLU A 99 12.92 11.12 -2.03
CA GLU A 99 13.71 10.89 -0.83
C GLU A 99 13.37 9.59 -0.10
N ILE A 100 12.16 9.05 -0.22
CA ILE A 100 11.67 7.99 0.68
C ILE A 100 11.70 6.61 0.04
N ILE A 101 11.34 6.48 -1.23
CA ILE A 101 11.11 5.18 -1.91
C ILE A 101 12.31 4.23 -1.81
N ASP A 102 13.53 4.76 -1.86
CA ASP A 102 14.77 3.98 -1.84
C ASP A 102 15.33 3.72 -0.43
N ARG A 103 14.81 4.38 0.61
CA ARG A 103 15.34 4.31 1.98
C ARG A 103 14.95 3.04 2.75
N LYS A 104 14.18 2.13 2.14
CA LYS A 104 13.79 0.81 2.68
C LYS A 104 13.39 0.85 4.17
N TYR A 105 12.44 1.71 4.51
CA TYR A 105 11.96 1.85 5.88
C TYR A 105 11.46 0.53 6.47
N THR A 106 11.97 0.18 7.65
CA THR A 106 11.63 -1.09 8.33
C THR A 106 10.39 -0.99 9.21
N THR A 107 9.94 0.22 9.54
CA THR A 107 8.74 0.46 10.36
C THR A 107 8.00 1.70 9.89
N ILE A 108 6.69 1.71 10.10
CA ILE A 108 5.81 2.83 9.76
C ILE A 108 6.16 4.10 10.55
N ASN A 109 6.59 3.94 11.81
CA ASN A 109 7.01 5.06 12.65
C ASN A 109 8.22 5.80 12.09
N LYS A 110 9.21 5.10 11.51
CA LYS A 110 10.37 5.74 10.89
C LYS A 110 9.98 6.50 9.61
N LEU A 111 9.04 5.96 8.84
CA LEU A 111 8.46 6.64 7.68
C LEU A 111 7.76 7.93 8.12
N TYR A 112 6.90 7.88 9.14
CA TYR A 112 6.24 9.08 9.67
C TYR A 112 7.21 10.09 10.26
N GLN A 113 8.24 9.64 10.98
CA GLN A 113 9.27 10.54 11.50
C GLN A 113 10.01 11.27 10.38
N ALA A 114 10.28 10.63 9.24
CA ALA A 114 10.92 11.29 8.11
C ALA A 114 10.07 12.42 7.53
N PHE A 115 8.77 12.18 7.35
CA PHE A 115 7.81 13.20 6.91
C PHE A 115 7.65 14.32 7.93
N TRP A 116 7.54 13.96 9.21
CA TRP A 116 7.45 14.92 10.31
C TRP A 116 8.68 15.83 10.35
N HIS A 117 9.89 15.25 10.22
CA HIS A 117 11.11 16.02 10.22
C HIS A 117 11.17 17.00 9.05
N TYR A 118 10.84 16.54 7.84
CA TYR A 118 10.90 17.37 6.64
C TYR A 118 9.88 18.52 6.67
N PHE A 119 8.60 18.19 6.86
CA PHE A 119 7.51 19.16 6.73
C PHE A 119 7.21 19.95 8.01
N GLU A 120 7.35 19.33 9.19
CA GLU A 120 6.93 19.96 10.45
C GLU A 120 8.10 20.52 11.28
N THR A 121 9.36 20.18 10.94
CA THR A 121 10.55 20.71 11.66
C THR A 121 11.60 21.41 10.81
N LEU A 122 11.76 21.08 9.53
CA LEU A 122 12.84 21.61 8.68
C LEU A 122 12.41 22.79 7.77
N GLU A 123 11.16 22.87 7.32
CA GLU A 123 10.64 24.09 6.62
C GLU A 123 10.39 25.29 7.57
N ARG A 124 10.73 25.20 8.87
CA ARG A 124 10.61 26.32 9.84
C ARG A 124 11.83 27.26 9.90
N ARG A 125 12.63 27.35 8.85
CA ARG A 125 13.76 28.30 8.75
C ARG A 125 13.77 29.04 7.43
#